data_AF-A0A7S0UQP9-F1
#
_entry.id   AF-A0A7S0UQP9-F1
#
_cell.length_a   1.000
_cell.length_b   1.000
_cell.length_c   1.000
_cell.angle_alpha   90.00
_cell.angle_beta   90.00
_cell.angle_gamma   90.00
#
_symmetry.space_group_name_H-M   'P 1'
#
loop_
_entity.id
_entity.type
_entity.pdbx_description
1 polymer ?
#
loop_
_entity_poly.entity_id
_entity_poly.type
_entity_poly.pdbx_seq_one_letter_code
_entity_poly.pdbx_strand_id
1 'polypeptide(L)'
;MVLIGKSIPEITGLTFLKGSPVPIGVSSQDKSTVTVIEFWATWCPPCRDTIPHLTSLQKKYKDKCVNIVGISIEQDLNKVKQFVDGQGSRMDYTVAIDTSQNAQRKILEEAGRSGIPYALVVDISNKVTYAGHPMDPAFSSALDKAANSASDRRTKCELPLITQSREELMAMPAKELKKILTDRNLSYEGLFEKELLVEKIIEFCSKVKYSV
;
A
#
# COMPACT_ATOMS: atom_id res chain seq x y z
N MET A 1 -18.49 -15.80 6.71
CA MET A 1 -17.52 -14.74 6.35
C MET A 1 -16.98 -15.10 4.97
N VAL A 2 -17.51 -14.48 3.90
CA VAL A 2 -17.52 -15.04 2.53
C VAL A 2 -16.13 -15.08 1.85
N LEU A 3 -15.15 -14.30 2.34
CA LEU A 3 -13.83 -14.19 1.70
C LEU A 3 -12.72 -15.01 2.36
N ILE A 4 -12.86 -15.45 3.62
CA ILE A 4 -11.76 -16.12 4.33
C ILE A 4 -11.36 -17.41 3.63
N GLY A 5 -10.07 -17.58 3.36
CA GLY A 5 -9.48 -18.72 2.67
C GLY A 5 -9.53 -18.64 1.14
N LYS A 6 -10.30 -17.70 0.58
CA LYS A 6 -10.35 -17.46 -0.87
C LYS A 6 -9.14 -16.64 -1.32
N SER A 7 -8.84 -16.75 -2.61
CA SER A 7 -7.93 -15.82 -3.27
C SER A 7 -8.65 -14.59 -3.76
N ILE A 8 -7.99 -13.44 -3.65
CA ILE A 8 -8.51 -12.21 -4.25
C ILE A 8 -8.18 -12.19 -5.75
N PRO A 9 -9.10 -11.70 -6.59
CA PRO A 9 -8.82 -11.50 -8.01
C PRO A 9 -7.79 -10.39 -8.20
N GLU A 10 -7.12 -10.41 -9.35
CA GLU A 10 -6.24 -9.31 -9.74
C GLU A 10 -7.03 -8.00 -9.83
N ILE A 11 -6.50 -6.97 -9.18
CA ILE A 11 -7.04 -5.62 -9.18
C ILE A 11 -6.15 -4.72 -10.04
N THR A 12 -6.75 -4.17 -11.09
CA THR A 12 -6.14 -3.23 -12.02
C THR A 12 -6.93 -1.92 -12.05
N GLY A 13 -6.37 -0.87 -12.65
CA GLY A 13 -7.05 0.43 -12.79
C GLY A 13 -6.97 1.34 -11.55
N LEU A 14 -6.09 1.01 -10.60
CA LEU A 14 -5.82 1.87 -9.44
C LEU A 14 -4.90 3.03 -9.82
N THR A 15 -5.25 4.23 -9.36
CA THR A 15 -4.35 5.38 -9.40
C THR A 15 -3.71 5.56 -8.03
N PHE A 16 -2.39 5.42 -7.94
CA PHE A 16 -1.66 5.57 -6.68
C PHE A 16 -1.40 7.06 -6.39
N LEU A 17 -1.78 7.50 -5.20
CA LEU A 17 -1.64 8.88 -4.72
C LEU A 17 -0.47 9.04 -3.76
N LYS A 18 -0.11 7.96 -3.04
CA LYS A 18 0.99 7.91 -2.09
C LYS A 18 1.61 6.51 -2.08
N GLY A 19 2.93 6.43 -1.89
CA GLY A 19 3.69 5.18 -1.92
C GLY A 19 3.95 4.69 -3.35
N SER A 20 4.72 3.61 -3.48
CA SER A 20 4.91 3.01 -4.82
C SER A 20 3.75 2.08 -5.15
N PRO A 21 3.40 1.95 -6.44
CA PRO A 21 2.41 0.99 -6.87
C PRO A 21 2.73 -0.43 -6.45
N VAL A 22 1.70 -1.12 -5.97
CA VAL A 22 1.79 -2.51 -5.55
C VAL A 22 0.75 -3.33 -6.30
N PRO A 23 1.15 -4.41 -6.99
CA PRO A 23 0.21 -5.35 -7.58
C PRO A 23 -0.66 -5.99 -6.50
N ILE A 24 -1.97 -6.07 -6.74
CA ILE A 24 -2.93 -6.65 -5.79
C ILE A 24 -3.60 -7.86 -6.46
N GLY A 25 -3.62 -8.99 -5.76
CA GLY A 25 -4.31 -10.21 -6.20
C GLY A 25 -3.62 -11.01 -7.31
N VAL A 26 -2.36 -10.70 -7.61
CA VAL A 26 -1.51 -11.52 -8.47
C VAL A 26 -0.66 -12.48 -7.65
N SER A 27 -0.72 -13.77 -8.01
CA SER A 27 0.22 -14.79 -7.57
C SER A 27 1.41 -14.81 -8.54
N SER A 28 2.30 -13.81 -8.47
CA SER A 28 3.60 -13.93 -9.15
C SER A 28 4.58 -14.65 -8.22
N GLN A 29 5.39 -15.54 -8.79
CA GLN A 29 6.32 -16.46 -8.10
C GLN A 29 7.35 -15.76 -7.18
N ASP A 30 7.43 -14.43 -7.20
CA ASP A 30 8.52 -13.65 -6.63
C ASP A 30 8.16 -12.81 -5.38
N LYS A 31 6.93 -12.85 -4.86
CA LYS A 31 6.54 -11.91 -3.79
C LYS A 31 6.11 -12.59 -2.49
N SER A 32 7.08 -12.76 -1.60
CA SER A 32 6.90 -13.10 -0.18
C SER A 32 6.31 -11.93 0.64
N THR A 33 5.30 -11.22 0.11
CA THR A 33 4.72 -10.03 0.75
C THR A 33 3.26 -10.26 1.16
N VAL A 34 2.97 -10.00 2.43
CA VAL A 34 1.61 -9.92 2.97
C VAL A 34 1.03 -8.57 2.58
N THR A 35 -0.17 -8.57 2.02
CA THR A 35 -0.85 -7.34 1.59
C THR A 35 -2.07 -7.10 2.47
N VAL A 36 -2.16 -5.90 3.05
CA VAL A 36 -3.37 -5.40 3.67
C VAL A 36 -4.06 -4.48 2.68
N ILE A 37 -5.34 -4.72 2.42
CA ILE A 37 -6.17 -3.88 1.55
C ILE A 37 -7.23 -3.25 2.44
N GLU A 38 -7.31 -1.94 2.49
CA GLU A 38 -8.32 -1.23 3.27
C GLU A 38 -9.13 -0.30 2.36
N PHE A 39 -10.46 -0.41 2.43
CA PHE A 39 -11.39 0.44 1.69
C PHE A 39 -11.88 1.57 2.58
N TRP A 40 -11.75 2.80 2.09
CA TRP A 40 -12.08 4.02 2.84
C TRP A 40 -12.66 5.12 1.93
N ALA A 41 -13.08 6.24 2.54
CA ALA A 41 -13.49 7.45 1.85
C ALA A 41 -13.18 8.70 2.68
N THR A 42 -12.97 9.85 2.03
CA THR A 42 -12.63 11.11 2.73
C THR A 42 -13.76 11.62 3.63
N TRP A 43 -15.02 11.32 3.29
CA TRP A 43 -16.20 11.69 4.07
C TRP A 43 -16.51 10.74 5.24
N CYS A 44 -15.81 9.60 5.37
CA CYS A 44 -16.10 8.57 6.36
C CYS A 44 -15.37 8.84 7.69
N PRO A 45 -16.04 9.28 8.77
CA PRO A 45 -15.37 9.53 10.05
C PRO A 45 -14.64 8.31 10.64
N PRO A 46 -15.24 7.10 10.72
CA PRO A 46 -14.53 5.96 11.29
C PRO A 46 -13.30 5.57 10.46
N CYS A 47 -13.33 5.76 9.14
CA CYS A 47 -12.16 5.56 8.28
C CYS A 47 -11.04 6.55 8.60
N ARG A 48 -11.37 7.79 8.98
CA ARG A 48 -10.35 8.78 9.36
C ARG A 48 -9.67 8.43 10.67
N ASP A 49 -10.39 7.77 11.58
CA ASP A 49 -9.86 7.32 12.86
C ASP A 49 -8.94 6.10 12.71
N THR A 50 -9.09 5.29 11.64
CA THR A 50 -8.22 4.14 11.36
C THR A 50 -6.89 4.53 10.71
N ILE A 51 -6.81 5.69 10.06
CA ILE A 51 -5.61 6.17 9.34
C ILE A 51 -4.33 6.13 10.22
N PRO A 52 -4.29 6.73 11.44
CA PRO A 52 -3.08 6.69 12.28
C PRO A 52 -2.72 5.28 12.75
N HIS A 53 -3.73 4.42 12.92
CA HIS A 53 -3.53 3.02 13.30
C HIS A 53 -2.83 2.25 12.16
N LEU A 54 -3.33 2.37 10.93
CA LEU A 54 -2.73 1.75 9.75
C LEU A 54 -1.30 2.25 9.51
N THR A 55 -1.05 3.54 9.66
CA THR A 55 0.30 4.12 9.64
C THR A 55 1.24 3.48 10.66
N SER A 56 0.76 3.29 11.90
CA SER A 56 1.55 2.66 12.96
C SER A 56 1.87 1.21 12.63
N LEU A 57 0.94 0.47 12.05
CA LEU A 57 1.16 -0.91 11.60
C LEU A 57 2.14 -0.97 10.43
N GLN A 58 2.03 -0.08 9.45
CA GLN A 58 2.98 -0.02 8.33
C GLN A 58 4.41 0.17 8.84
N LYS A 59 4.60 1.03 9.85
CA LYS A 59 5.90 1.23 10.52
C LYS A 59 6.34 -0.01 11.30
N LYS A 60 5.43 -0.65 12.05
CA LYS A 60 5.70 -1.90 12.81
C LYS A 60 6.20 -3.04 11.91
N TYR A 61 5.62 -3.19 10.72
CA TYR A 61 5.90 -4.32 9.84
C TYR A 61 6.80 -3.98 8.63
N LYS A 62 7.44 -2.81 8.63
CA LYS A 62 8.32 -2.35 7.53
C LYS A 62 9.43 -3.34 7.17
N ASP A 63 9.88 -4.18 8.11
CA ASP A 63 10.95 -5.16 7.90
C ASP A 63 10.41 -6.61 7.75
N LYS A 64 9.08 -6.78 7.70
CA LYS A 64 8.39 -8.07 7.70
C LYS A 64 7.59 -8.36 6.43
N CYS A 65 7.90 -7.68 5.32
CA CYS A 65 7.18 -7.84 4.06
C CYS A 65 5.67 -7.63 4.17
N VAL A 66 5.26 -6.62 4.91
CA VAL A 66 3.85 -6.21 4.95
C VAL A 66 3.70 -4.90 4.22
N ASN A 67 2.77 -4.87 3.27
CA ASN A 67 2.38 -3.66 2.57
C ASN A 67 0.90 -3.36 2.84
N ILE A 68 0.62 -2.18 3.39
CA ILE A 68 -0.73 -1.67 3.61
C ILE A 68 -1.11 -0.74 2.47
N VAL A 69 -2.24 -1.04 1.83
CA VAL A 69 -2.81 -0.26 0.73
C VAL A 69 -4.21 0.22 1.12
N GLY A 70 -4.37 1.52 1.28
CA GLY A 70 -5.69 2.15 1.42
C GLY A 70 -6.25 2.53 0.06
N ILE A 71 -7.35 1.92 -0.34
CA ILE A 71 -8.07 2.16 -1.60
C ILE A 71 -9.30 3.01 -1.32
N SER A 72 -9.29 4.25 -1.80
CA SER A 72 -10.47 5.10 -1.76
C SER A 72 -11.52 4.58 -2.74
N ILE A 73 -12.77 4.44 -2.26
CA ILE A 73 -13.94 4.11 -3.10
C ILE A 73 -14.52 5.33 -3.81
N GLU A 74 -13.95 6.51 -3.62
CA GLU A 74 -14.40 7.73 -4.28
C GLU A 74 -13.87 7.81 -5.72
N GLN A 75 -14.58 8.54 -6.58
CA GLN A 75 -14.19 8.76 -7.98
C GLN A 75 -13.48 10.10 -8.21
N ASP A 76 -13.68 11.08 -7.30
CA ASP A 76 -13.08 12.40 -7.43
C ASP A 76 -11.60 12.37 -6.99
N LEU A 77 -10.73 12.19 -7.98
CA LEU A 77 -9.28 12.17 -7.81
C LEU A 77 -8.74 13.40 -7.07
N ASN A 78 -9.23 14.59 -7.41
CA ASN A 78 -8.70 15.84 -6.85
C ASN A 78 -9.06 15.96 -5.38
N LYS A 79 -10.31 15.62 -5.02
CA LYS A 79 -10.77 15.60 -3.63
C LYS A 79 -9.96 14.61 -2.79
N VAL A 80 -9.78 13.39 -3.27
CA VAL A 80 -9.00 12.37 -2.52
C VAL A 80 -7.55 12.79 -2.40
N LYS A 81 -6.93 13.30 -3.48
CA LYS A 81 -5.54 13.77 -3.45
C LYS A 81 -5.35 14.90 -2.43
N GLN A 82 -6.20 15.92 -2.44
CA GLN A 82 -6.12 17.02 -1.47
C GLN A 82 -6.25 16.53 -0.02
N PHE A 83 -7.15 15.56 0.21
CA PHE A 83 -7.27 14.96 1.53
C PHE A 83 -5.99 14.22 1.95
N VAL A 84 -5.45 13.36 1.08
CA VAL A 84 -4.23 12.57 1.34
C VAL A 84 -3.05 13.51 1.63
N ASP A 85 -2.87 14.55 0.82
CA ASP A 85 -1.83 15.56 1.03
C ASP A 85 -2.02 16.26 2.39
N GLY A 86 -3.25 16.62 2.76
CA GLY A 86 -3.60 17.22 4.04
C GLY A 86 -3.46 16.29 5.26
N GLN A 87 -3.40 14.97 5.08
CA GLN A 87 -3.10 14.03 6.17
C GLN A 87 -1.61 13.99 6.52
N GLY A 88 -0.73 14.29 5.57
CA GLY A 88 0.72 14.28 5.76
C GLY A 88 1.23 12.95 6.33
N SER A 89 1.97 13.01 7.43
CA SER A 89 2.56 11.85 8.12
C SER A 89 1.56 11.00 8.91
N ARG A 90 0.30 11.44 9.06
CA ARG A 90 -0.74 10.62 9.70
C ARG A 90 -1.19 9.47 8.82
N MET A 91 -1.06 9.60 7.50
CA MET A 91 -1.45 8.60 6.50
C MET A 91 -0.21 8.12 5.75
N ASP A 92 0.63 7.35 6.41
CA ASP A 92 1.97 6.96 5.96
C ASP A 92 2.05 5.49 5.58
N TYR A 93 1.26 5.17 4.56
CA TYR A 93 1.15 3.87 3.91
C TYR A 93 0.79 4.09 2.43
N THR A 94 0.75 3.02 1.64
CA THR A 94 0.39 3.13 0.21
C THR A 94 -1.07 3.54 0.09
N VAL A 95 -1.36 4.56 -0.73
CA VAL A 95 -2.73 5.03 -0.95
C VAL A 95 -3.03 5.05 -2.43
N ALA A 96 -4.17 4.48 -2.79
CA ALA A 96 -4.70 4.50 -4.14
C ALA A 96 -6.16 4.94 -4.16
N ILE A 97 -6.63 5.33 -5.34
CA ILE A 97 -8.04 5.58 -5.64
C ILE A 97 -8.48 4.64 -6.77
N ASP A 98 -9.66 4.07 -6.60
CA ASP A 98 -10.28 3.20 -7.60
C ASP A 98 -11.36 3.95 -8.39
N THR A 99 -10.93 4.84 -9.28
CA THR A 99 -11.86 5.61 -10.13
C THR A 99 -12.68 4.72 -11.06
N SER A 100 -12.18 3.51 -11.36
CA SER A 100 -12.87 2.49 -12.16
C SER A 100 -13.90 1.67 -11.37
N GLN A 101 -13.93 1.79 -10.04
CA GLN A 101 -14.70 0.95 -9.10
C GLN A 101 -14.45 -0.56 -9.29
N ASN A 102 -13.33 -0.97 -9.87
CA ASN A 102 -13.03 -2.37 -10.11
C ASN A 102 -12.68 -3.11 -8.82
N ALA A 103 -11.86 -2.52 -7.95
CA ALA A 103 -11.52 -3.06 -6.65
C ALA A 103 -12.77 -3.14 -5.76
N GLN A 104 -13.56 -2.07 -5.73
CA GLN A 104 -14.84 -2.05 -5.01
C GLN A 104 -15.76 -3.18 -5.47
N ARG A 105 -16.03 -3.30 -6.77
CA ARG A 105 -16.92 -4.34 -7.30
C ARG A 105 -16.37 -5.74 -7.04
N LYS A 106 -15.12 -6.00 -7.40
CA LYS A 106 -14.54 -7.35 -7.31
C LYS A 106 -14.42 -7.86 -5.87
N ILE A 107 -14.19 -6.97 -4.89
CA ILE A 107 -13.91 -7.37 -3.51
C ILE A 107 -15.11 -7.12 -2.60
N LEU A 108 -15.66 -5.91 -2.56
CA LEU A 108 -16.72 -5.56 -1.61
C LEU A 108 -18.04 -6.25 -1.98
N GLU A 109 -18.40 -6.34 -3.27
CA GLU A 109 -19.62 -7.06 -3.68
C GLU A 109 -19.49 -8.56 -3.43
N GLU A 110 -18.33 -9.16 -3.74
CA GLU A 110 -18.09 -10.59 -3.42
C GLU A 110 -18.13 -10.85 -1.91
N ALA A 111 -17.65 -9.90 -1.10
CA ALA A 111 -17.76 -9.98 0.35
C ALA A 111 -19.20 -9.85 0.86
N GLY A 112 -20.15 -9.41 0.03
CA GLY A 112 -21.48 -8.99 0.44
C GLY A 112 -21.44 -7.81 1.40
N ARG A 113 -20.50 -6.87 1.19
CA ARG A 113 -20.25 -5.73 2.07
C ARG A 113 -20.40 -4.41 1.33
N SER A 114 -21.02 -3.45 2.01
CA SER A 114 -21.15 -2.06 1.56
C SER A 114 -20.60 -1.04 2.57
N GLY A 115 -20.21 -1.50 3.76
CA GLY A 115 -19.73 -0.64 4.84
C GLY A 115 -18.21 -0.47 4.83
N ILE A 116 -17.76 0.77 5.06
CA ILE A 116 -16.36 1.15 5.27
C ILE A 116 -16.17 1.72 6.70
N PRO A 117 -14.98 1.60 7.31
CA PRO A 117 -13.77 0.99 6.76
C PRO A 117 -13.85 -0.53 6.71
N TYR A 118 -13.29 -1.12 5.65
CA TYR A 118 -13.24 -2.56 5.46
C TYR A 118 -11.86 -3.00 5.01
N ALA A 119 -11.23 -3.86 5.80
CA ALA A 119 -9.87 -4.32 5.61
C ALA A 119 -9.80 -5.82 5.36
N LEU A 120 -8.93 -6.20 4.44
CA LEU A 120 -8.51 -7.57 4.18
C LEU A 120 -7.05 -7.75 4.59
N VAL A 121 -6.71 -8.91 5.15
CA VAL A 121 -5.31 -9.36 5.24
C VAL A 121 -5.14 -10.51 4.25
N VAL A 122 -4.24 -10.34 3.29
CA VAL A 122 -3.94 -11.33 2.25
C VAL A 122 -2.52 -11.82 2.47
N ASP A 123 -2.37 -13.14 2.62
CA ASP A 123 -1.07 -13.77 2.81
C ASP A 123 -0.26 -13.85 1.52
N ILE A 124 0.99 -14.32 1.64
CA ILE A 124 1.93 -14.50 0.52
C ILE A 124 1.48 -15.52 -0.53
N SER A 125 0.47 -16.34 -0.23
CA SER A 125 -0.12 -17.32 -1.15
C SER A 125 -1.39 -16.77 -1.80
N ASN A 126 -1.59 -15.46 -1.75
CA ASN A 126 -2.79 -14.77 -2.20
C ASN A 126 -4.06 -15.34 -1.56
N LYS A 127 -4.06 -15.63 -0.26
CA LYS A 127 -5.26 -16.06 0.47
C LYS A 127 -5.67 -15.05 1.53
N VAL A 128 -6.97 -14.77 1.60
CA VAL A 128 -7.53 -13.88 2.61
C VAL A 128 -7.54 -14.60 3.97
N THR A 129 -6.81 -14.07 4.93
CA THR A 129 -6.73 -14.58 6.31
C THR A 129 -7.60 -13.77 7.28
N TYR A 130 -8.00 -12.56 6.90
CA TYR A 130 -8.93 -11.71 7.64
C TYR A 130 -9.74 -10.83 6.70
N ALA A 131 -10.98 -10.49 7.09
CA ALA A 131 -11.88 -9.63 6.32
C ALA A 131 -12.90 -8.89 7.22
N GLY A 132 -12.65 -7.64 7.60
CA GLY A 132 -13.45 -6.93 8.60
C GLY A 132 -12.96 -5.53 8.92
N HIS A 133 -13.21 -5.02 10.13
CA HIS A 133 -12.81 -3.67 10.52
C HIS A 133 -11.31 -3.64 10.93
N PRO A 134 -10.50 -2.67 10.46
CA PRO A 134 -9.04 -2.66 10.71
C PRO A 134 -8.64 -2.42 12.18
N MET A 135 -9.56 -2.04 13.06
CA MET A 135 -9.30 -1.92 14.52
C MET A 135 -9.77 -3.13 15.33
N ASP A 136 -10.33 -4.14 14.70
CA ASP A 136 -10.72 -5.39 15.35
C ASP A 136 -9.47 -6.12 15.89
N PRO A 137 -9.45 -6.62 17.14
CA PRO A 137 -8.37 -7.46 17.64
C PRO A 137 -8.01 -8.64 16.71
N ALA A 138 -9.00 -9.20 16.01
CA ALA A 138 -8.78 -10.29 15.06
C ALA A 138 -7.97 -9.86 13.82
N PHE A 139 -8.08 -8.58 13.41
CA PHE A 139 -7.27 -8.03 12.31
C PHE A 139 -5.78 -8.06 12.66
N SER A 140 -5.42 -7.52 13.83
CA SER A 140 -4.03 -7.48 14.30
C SER A 140 -3.46 -8.90 14.46
N SER A 141 -4.25 -9.83 15.01
CA SER A 141 -3.82 -11.23 15.16
C SER A 141 -3.57 -11.91 13.81
N ALA A 142 -4.45 -11.71 12.82
CA ALA A 142 -4.27 -12.28 11.49
C ALA A 142 -3.04 -11.68 10.79
N LEU A 143 -2.84 -10.37 10.93
CA LEU A 143 -1.68 -9.68 10.36
C LEU A 143 -0.36 -10.16 10.99
N ASP A 144 -0.28 -10.28 12.31
CA ASP A 144 0.90 -10.81 13.00
C ASP A 144 1.22 -12.25 12.53
N LYS A 145 0.19 -13.11 12.41
CA LYS A 145 0.37 -14.49 11.92
C LYS A 145 0.87 -14.54 10.48
N ALA A 146 0.27 -13.75 9.59
CA ALA A 146 0.67 -13.68 8.19
C ALA A 146 2.10 -13.15 8.05
N ALA A 147 2.44 -12.07 8.77
CA ALA A 147 3.76 -11.44 8.73
C ALA A 147 4.87 -12.37 9.24
N ASN A 148 4.63 -13.11 10.32
CA ASN A 148 5.62 -14.07 10.83
C ASN A 148 5.80 -15.24 9.85
N SER A 149 4.72 -15.76 9.28
CA SER A 149 4.79 -16.84 8.28
C SER A 149 5.55 -16.43 7.00
N ALA A 150 5.50 -15.14 6.64
CA ALA A 150 6.27 -14.59 5.52
C ALA A 150 7.76 -14.42 5.86
N SER A 151 8.07 -13.97 7.08
CA SER A 151 9.45 -13.74 7.54
C SER A 151 10.30 -15.01 7.59
N ASP A 152 9.68 -16.18 7.81
CA ASP A 152 10.37 -17.46 7.90
C ASP A 152 10.79 -18.03 6.53
N ARG A 153 10.23 -17.54 5.41
CA ARG A 153 10.46 -18.06 4.05
C ARG A 153 11.50 -17.28 3.23
N ARG A 154 12.43 -16.56 3.87
CA ARG A 154 13.25 -15.48 3.27
C ARG A 154 13.89 -15.80 1.91
N THR A 155 13.49 -15.00 0.91
CA THR A 155 14.43 -14.23 0.09
C THR A 155 14.14 -12.75 0.35
N LYS A 156 15.20 -11.97 0.51
CA LYS A 156 15.25 -10.55 0.93
C LYS A 156 14.02 -9.70 0.56
N CYS A 157 13.42 -9.08 1.56
CA CYS A 157 12.25 -8.23 1.39
C CYS A 157 12.63 -6.83 0.92
N GLU A 158 12.42 -6.55 -0.37
CA GLU A 158 12.50 -5.18 -0.88
C GLU A 158 11.07 -4.65 -0.99
N LEU A 159 10.52 -4.23 0.16
CA LEU A 159 9.24 -3.53 0.17
C LEU A 159 9.35 -2.25 -0.67
N PRO A 160 8.35 -1.93 -1.51
CA PRO A 160 8.32 -0.64 -2.19
C PRO A 160 8.38 0.46 -1.13
N LEU A 161 9.38 1.35 -1.20
CA LEU A 161 9.50 2.44 -0.24
C LEU A 161 8.23 3.28 -0.24
N ILE A 162 7.44 3.08 0.79
CA ILE A 162 6.37 3.94 1.22
C ILE A 162 7.06 5.18 1.73
N THR A 163 7.15 6.16 0.84
CA THR A 163 7.36 7.57 1.14
C THR A 163 8.26 7.84 2.34
N GLN A 164 9.56 7.76 2.11
CA GLN A 164 10.37 8.75 2.80
C GLN A 164 9.92 10.11 2.26
N SER A 165 9.42 10.96 3.15
CA SER A 165 9.24 12.40 2.91
C SER A 165 10.50 12.98 2.27
N ARG A 166 10.38 14.14 1.62
CA ARG A 166 11.56 14.80 1.05
C ARG A 166 12.65 14.96 2.10
N GLU A 167 12.26 15.26 3.34
CA GLU A 167 13.13 15.36 4.51
C GLU A 167 13.82 14.03 4.84
N GLU A 168 13.11 12.91 4.82
CA GLU A 168 13.68 11.58 5.10
C GLU A 168 14.62 11.12 3.98
N LEU A 169 14.24 11.31 2.71
CA LEU A 169 15.11 11.01 1.57
C LEU A 169 16.36 11.88 1.59
N MET A 170 16.21 13.15 1.98
CA MET A 170 17.32 14.06 2.19
C MET A 170 18.18 13.71 3.41
N ALA A 171 17.69 12.91 4.36
CA ALA A 171 18.48 12.38 5.46
C ALA A 171 19.31 11.13 5.07
N MET A 172 18.93 10.42 3.99
CA MET A 172 19.64 9.21 3.54
C MET A 172 21.02 9.49 2.93
N PRO A 173 21.99 8.57 3.03
CA PRO A 173 23.22 8.64 2.23
C PRO A 173 22.91 8.57 0.72
N ALA A 174 23.64 9.32 -0.11
CA ALA A 174 23.45 9.30 -1.57
C ALA A 174 23.61 7.89 -2.17
N LYS A 175 24.40 7.01 -1.53
CA LYS A 175 24.56 5.60 -1.91
C LYS A 175 23.24 4.82 -1.80
N GLU A 176 22.44 5.08 -0.77
CA GLU A 176 21.15 4.42 -0.59
C GLU A 176 20.13 4.94 -1.59
N LEU A 177 20.10 6.25 -1.86
CA LEU A 177 19.23 6.83 -2.90
C LEU A 177 19.51 6.24 -4.29
N LYS A 178 20.79 6.05 -4.65
CA LYS A 178 21.19 5.40 -5.91
C LYS A 178 20.78 3.93 -5.94
N LYS A 179 20.90 3.22 -4.82
CA LYS A 179 20.40 1.84 -4.70
C LYS A 179 18.89 1.79 -4.96
N ILE A 180 18.12 2.68 -4.35
CA ILE A 180 16.66 2.79 -4.57
C ILE A 180 16.31 2.99 -6.04
N LEU A 181 17.04 3.86 -6.75
CA LEU A 181 16.82 4.10 -8.17
C LEU A 181 17.19 2.86 -9.02
N THR A 182 18.30 2.21 -8.69
CA THR A 182 18.76 0.98 -9.37
C THR A 182 17.77 -0.18 -9.19
N ASP A 183 17.33 -0.43 -7.95
CA ASP A 183 16.38 -1.49 -7.61
C ASP A 183 15.02 -1.28 -8.32
N ARG A 184 14.72 -0.05 -8.75
CA ARG A 184 13.51 0.33 -9.48
C ARG A 184 13.72 0.46 -10.99
N ASN A 185 14.88 0.03 -11.50
CA ASN A 185 15.27 0.12 -12.91
C ASN A 185 15.20 1.56 -13.47
N LEU A 186 15.45 2.56 -12.61
CA LEU A 186 15.48 3.98 -12.97
C LEU A 186 16.92 4.44 -13.17
N SER A 187 17.25 4.92 -14.37
CA SER A 187 18.56 5.52 -14.63
C SER A 187 18.73 6.81 -13.82
N TYR A 188 19.92 7.02 -13.27
CA TYR A 188 20.36 8.25 -12.62
C TYR A 188 21.63 8.80 -13.24
N GLU A 189 21.92 8.43 -14.49
CA GLU A 189 23.03 9.00 -15.25
C GLU A 189 22.85 10.52 -15.36
N GLY A 190 23.90 11.27 -15.02
CA GLY A 190 23.88 12.73 -14.98
C GLY A 190 23.32 13.35 -13.70
N LEU A 191 22.85 12.56 -12.72
CA LEU A 191 22.39 13.06 -11.42
C LEU A 191 23.51 12.96 -10.39
N PHE A 192 24.23 14.06 -10.20
CA PHE A 192 25.34 14.16 -9.26
C PHE A 192 24.91 14.71 -7.90
N GLU A 193 23.93 15.61 -7.90
CA GLU A 193 23.39 16.23 -6.69
C GLU A 193 22.39 15.31 -6.00
N LYS A 194 22.45 15.28 -4.66
CA LYS A 194 21.59 14.43 -3.83
C LYS A 194 20.12 14.82 -3.97
N GLU A 195 19.84 16.12 -4.03
CA GLU A 195 18.51 16.68 -4.22
C GLU A 195 17.87 16.16 -5.49
N LEU A 196 18.63 16.05 -6.59
CA LEU A 196 18.10 15.55 -7.87
C LEU A 196 17.76 14.05 -7.82
N LEU A 197 18.52 13.26 -7.05
CA LEU A 197 18.18 11.85 -6.79
C LEU A 197 16.88 11.75 -5.99
N VAL A 198 16.72 12.61 -4.98
CA VAL A 198 15.49 12.69 -4.17
C VAL A 198 14.29 13.10 -5.02
N GLU A 199 14.40 14.17 -5.82
CA GLU A 199 13.33 14.64 -6.71
C GLU A 199 12.94 13.55 -7.72
N LYS A 200 13.90 12.80 -8.28
CA LYS A 200 13.58 11.69 -9.20
C LYS A 200 12.86 10.52 -8.52
N ILE A 201 13.24 10.21 -7.28
CA ILE A 201 12.55 9.18 -6.48
C ILE A 201 11.12 9.63 -6.17
N ILE A 202 10.93 10.90 -5.77
CA ILE A 202 9.61 11.48 -5.48
C ILE A 202 8.77 11.55 -6.75
N GLU A 203 9.34 12.03 -7.86
CA GLU A 203 8.69 12.15 -9.16
C GLU A 203 8.19 10.79 -9.64
N PHE A 204 9.01 9.74 -9.58
CA PHE A 204 8.59 8.39 -9.93
C PHE A 204 7.46 7.89 -9.03
N CYS A 205 7.58 8.06 -7.71
CA CYS A 205 6.50 7.73 -6.78
C CYS A 205 5.20 8.51 -7.09
N SER A 206 5.29 9.71 -7.65
CA SER A 206 4.14 10.56 -8.01
C SER A 206 3.59 10.35 -9.43
N LYS A 207 4.37 9.77 -10.35
CA LYS A 207 4.05 9.70 -11.79
C LYS A 207 3.68 8.32 -12.33
N VAL A 208 3.49 7.30 -11.49
CA VAL A 208 3.03 6.00 -12.01
C VAL A 208 1.54 6.07 -12.40
N LYS A 209 1.30 6.52 -13.62
CA LYS A 209 0.12 6.14 -14.40
C LYS A 209 0.42 4.76 -14.98
N TYR A 210 -0.42 3.77 -14.65
CA TYR A 210 -0.50 2.59 -15.49
C TYR A 210 -1.11 3.02 -16.82
N SER A 211 -0.33 2.87 -17.88
CA SER A 211 -0.84 2.90 -19.25
C SER A 211 -1.88 1.79 -19.41
N VAL A 212 -2.95 2.15 -20.12
CA VAL A 212 -4.13 1.36 -20.50
C VAL A 212 -3.79 -0.03 -20.99
#